data_AF-A0A5E4YN32-F1
#
_entry.id   AF-A0A5E4YN32-F1
#
_cell.length_a   1.000
_cell.length_b   1.000
_cell.length_c   1.000
_cell.angle_alpha   90.00
_cell.angle_beta   90.00
_cell.angle_gamma   90.00
#
_symmetry.space_group_name_H-M   'P 1'
#
loop_
_entity.id
_entity.type
_entity.pdbx_description
1 polymer ?
#
loop_
_entity_poly.entity_id
_entity_poly.type
_entity_poly.pdbx_seq_one_letter_code
_entity_poly.pdbx_strand_id
1 'polypeptide(L)'
;MQAYIKITLQTGLARSDLLRLQPDRDFDDVGIHIQRHKTAESSGKRTIYEWTDELREAIAEAVRARPVRSSKWLFCMLDGDGYLDEETGRAGGFDSMWRGFMDRVLAETKVTERFTEHDLRAKVSSDAESIEHARALLSHTTDADHATLVPTQGREGQTPASEST
;
A
#
# COMPACT_ATOMS: atom_id res chain seq x y z
N MET A 1 6.90 0.44 -15.90
CA MET A 1 5.46 0.69 -16.00
C MET A 1 4.60 -0.53 -15.69
N GLN A 2 4.81 -1.68 -16.34
CA GLN A 2 3.99 -2.88 -16.09
C GLN A 2 3.92 -3.30 -14.61
N ALA A 3 5.07 -3.40 -13.93
CA ALA A 3 5.11 -3.74 -12.50
C ALA A 3 4.35 -2.72 -11.63
N TYR A 4 4.45 -1.42 -11.95
CA TYR A 4 3.68 -0.37 -11.27
C TYR A 4 2.17 -0.63 -11.38
N ILE A 5 1.67 -0.90 -12.59
CA ILE A 5 0.25 -1.20 -12.82
C ILE A 5 -0.18 -2.47 -12.07
N LYS A 6 0.62 -3.54 -12.11
CA LYS A 6 0.34 -4.78 -11.39
C LYS A 6 0.20 -4.52 -9.89
N ILE A 7 1.16 -3.82 -9.28
CA ILE A 7 1.13 -3.50 -7.85
C ILE A 7 -0.09 -2.62 -7.54
N THR A 8 -0.42 -1.63 -8.37
CA THR A 8 -1.63 -0.81 -8.20
C THR A 8 -2.90 -1.67 -8.25
N LEU A 9 -2.99 -2.63 -9.17
CA LEU A 9 -4.18 -3.50 -9.29
C LEU A 9 -4.31 -4.48 -8.12
N GLN A 10 -3.21 -4.87 -7.48
CA GLN A 10 -3.25 -5.74 -6.29
C GLN A 10 -3.48 -4.99 -4.98
N THR A 11 -3.07 -3.71 -4.90
CA THR A 11 -3.05 -2.96 -3.62
C THR A 11 -3.99 -1.76 -3.59
N GLY A 12 -4.50 -1.30 -4.73
CA GLY A 12 -5.32 -0.07 -4.80
C GLY A 12 -4.60 1.18 -4.28
N LEU A 13 -3.26 1.16 -4.17
CA LEU A 13 -2.50 2.26 -3.59
C LEU A 13 -2.54 3.52 -4.45
N ALA A 14 -2.48 4.67 -3.78
CA ALA A 14 -2.37 5.94 -4.47
C ALA A 14 -0.98 6.08 -5.09
N ARG A 15 -0.89 6.78 -6.23
CA ARG A 15 0.38 7.14 -6.89
C ARG A 15 1.42 7.64 -5.89
N SER A 16 1.03 8.63 -5.08
CA SER A 16 1.91 9.27 -4.11
C SER A 16 2.49 8.31 -3.07
N ASP A 17 1.74 7.27 -2.68
CA ASP A 17 2.21 6.25 -1.73
C ASP A 17 3.13 5.25 -2.46
N LEU A 18 2.75 4.80 -3.66
CA LEU A 18 3.56 3.87 -4.47
C LEU A 18 4.93 4.45 -4.84
N LEU A 19 4.98 5.72 -5.25
CA LEU A 19 6.23 6.37 -5.62
C LEU A 19 7.14 6.66 -4.42
N ARG A 20 6.62 6.53 -3.19
CA ARG A 20 7.39 6.67 -1.95
C ARG A 20 7.79 5.33 -1.31
N LEU A 21 7.43 4.20 -1.94
CA LEU A 21 7.78 2.89 -1.41
C LEU A 21 9.29 2.69 -1.36
N GLN A 22 9.76 2.26 -0.19
CA GLN A 22 11.14 1.89 0.07
C GLN A 22 11.19 0.46 0.60
N PRO A 23 11.70 -0.52 -0.18
CA PRO A 23 11.68 -1.92 0.23
C PRO A 23 12.29 -2.18 1.61
N ASP A 24 13.43 -1.54 1.92
CA ASP A 24 14.14 -1.76 3.19
C ASP A 24 13.42 -1.17 4.42
N ARG A 25 12.46 -0.26 4.21
CA ARG A 25 11.71 0.41 5.28
C ARG A 25 10.29 -0.10 5.40
N ASP A 26 9.65 -0.33 4.26
CA ASP A 26 8.21 -0.54 4.16
C ASP A 26 7.85 -2.02 4.04
N PHE A 27 8.80 -2.93 3.76
CA PHE A 27 8.49 -4.35 3.57
C PHE A 27 9.02 -5.19 4.73
N ASP A 28 8.23 -6.18 5.13
CA ASP A 28 8.67 -7.25 6.04
C ASP A 28 8.21 -8.64 5.53
N ASP A 29 8.27 -9.64 6.40
CA ASP A 29 7.84 -11.00 6.12
C ASP A 29 6.33 -11.15 5.95
N VAL A 30 5.54 -10.23 6.53
CA VAL A 30 4.07 -10.23 6.47
C VAL A 30 3.57 -9.53 5.21
N GLY A 31 4.14 -8.38 4.85
CA GLY A 31 3.62 -7.60 3.74
C GLY A 31 4.29 -6.26 3.48
N ILE A 32 3.54 -5.40 2.79
CA ILE A 32 3.89 -4.01 2.52
C ILE A 32 3.16 -3.11 3.51
N HIS A 33 3.92 -2.36 4.29
CA HIS A 33 3.43 -1.44 5.29
C HIS A 33 3.32 -0.03 4.70
N ILE A 34 2.11 0.50 4.68
CA ILE A 34 1.85 1.86 4.20
C ILE A 34 1.26 2.70 5.32
N GLN A 35 1.90 3.84 5.57
CA GLN A 35 1.30 4.93 6.33
C GLN A 35 0.95 6.05 5.36
N ARG A 36 -0.35 6.33 5.18
CA ARG A 36 -0.77 7.37 4.24
C ARG A 36 -0.31 8.73 4.69
N HIS A 37 0.44 9.42 3.83
CA HIS A 37 1.02 10.72 4.13
C HIS A 37 -0.02 11.81 4.45
N LYS A 38 -1.23 11.73 3.87
CA LYS A 38 -2.29 12.74 4.08
C LYS A 38 -2.99 12.63 5.45
N THR A 39 -2.93 11.47 6.11
CA THR A 39 -3.59 11.20 7.40
C THR A 39 -2.61 10.81 8.50
N ALA A 40 -1.30 10.97 8.26
CA ALA A 40 -0.25 10.69 9.24
C ALA A 40 -0.52 11.38 10.59
N GLU A 41 -1.08 12.60 10.54
CA GLU A 41 -1.38 13.42 11.71
C GLU A 41 -2.77 13.18 12.33
N SER A 42 -3.71 12.51 11.65
CA SER A 42 -5.13 12.47 12.09
C SER A 42 -5.76 11.08 12.21
N SER A 43 -5.23 10.06 11.53
CA SER A 43 -5.61 8.67 11.76
C SER A 43 -4.45 7.78 11.34
N GLY A 44 -3.48 7.60 12.24
CA GLY A 44 -2.26 6.80 12.04
C GLY A 44 -2.49 5.29 11.85
N LYS A 45 -3.58 4.86 11.22
CA LYS A 45 -3.80 3.48 10.84
C LYS A 45 -2.79 3.11 9.76
N ARG A 46 -1.80 2.30 10.15
CA ARG A 46 -0.85 1.66 9.26
C ARG A 46 -1.59 0.53 8.54
N THR A 47 -1.66 0.60 7.23
CA THR A 47 -2.26 -0.42 6.38
C THR A 47 -1.19 -1.45 6.06
N ILE A 48 -1.51 -2.74 6.20
CA ILE A 48 -0.64 -3.84 5.79
C ILE A 48 -1.28 -4.50 4.58
N TYR A 49 -0.57 -4.48 3.45
CA TYR A 49 -0.92 -5.29 2.29
C TYR A 49 -0.15 -6.60 2.38
N GLU A 50 -0.84 -7.65 2.82
CA GLU A 50 -0.26 -8.98 2.97
C GLU A 50 0.29 -9.52 1.64
N TRP A 51 1.34 -10.32 1.71
CA TRP A 51 1.94 -10.90 0.53
C TRP A 51 1.03 -11.97 -0.11
N THR A 52 0.65 -11.74 -1.37
CA THR A 52 0.24 -12.81 -2.28
C THR A 52 1.39 -13.17 -3.23
N ASP A 53 1.31 -14.32 -3.90
CA ASP A 53 2.32 -14.72 -4.87
C ASP A 53 2.40 -13.74 -6.05
N GLU A 54 1.26 -13.21 -6.48
CA GLU A 54 1.16 -12.20 -7.53
C GLU A 54 1.78 -10.86 -7.10
N LEU A 55 1.55 -10.45 -5.85
CA LEU A 55 2.15 -9.22 -5.31
C LEU A 55 3.66 -9.36 -5.18
N ARG A 56 4.16 -10.51 -4.71
CA ARG A 56 5.59 -10.81 -4.65
C ARG A 56 6.24 -10.79 -6.03
N GLU A 57 5.59 -11.42 -7.02
CA GLU A 57 6.09 -11.42 -8.39
C GLU A 57 6.14 -10.00 -8.97
N ALA A 58 5.09 -9.20 -8.76
CA ALA A 58 5.03 -7.83 -9.25
C ALA A 58 6.11 -6.94 -8.60
N ILE A 59 6.37 -7.11 -7.30
CA ILE A 59 7.48 -6.43 -6.60
C ILE A 59 8.84 -6.90 -7.12
N ALA A 60 9.01 -8.20 -7.35
CA ALA A 60 10.24 -8.73 -7.92
C ALA A 60 10.51 -8.19 -9.34
N GLU A 61 9.47 -8.05 -10.17
CA GLU A 61 9.56 -7.38 -11.47
C GLU A 61 9.97 -5.91 -11.33
N ALA A 62 9.37 -5.17 -10.39
CA ALA A 62 9.74 -3.78 -10.13
C ALA A 62 11.22 -3.67 -9.72
N VAL A 63 11.69 -4.52 -8.80
CA VAL A 63 13.08 -4.57 -8.36
C VAL A 63 14.02 -4.91 -9.52
N ARG A 64 13.67 -5.86 -10.39
CA ARG A 64 14.47 -6.22 -11.57
C ARG A 64 14.55 -5.09 -12.59
N ALA A 65 13.50 -4.29 -12.71
CA ALA A 65 13.44 -3.17 -13.64
C ALA A 65 14.15 -1.91 -13.14
N ARG A 66 14.60 -1.87 -11.87
CA ARG A 66 15.31 -0.70 -11.33
C ARG A 66 16.59 -0.41 -12.12
N PRO A 67 16.80 0.83 -12.60
CA PRO A 67 18.05 1.22 -13.24
C PRO A 67 19.22 1.21 -12.24
N VAL A 68 18.96 1.61 -10.98
CA VAL A 68 19.96 1.63 -9.91
C VAL A 68 19.57 0.64 -8.81
N ARG A 69 20.39 -0.40 -8.61
CA ARG A 69 20.09 -1.49 -7.67
C ARG A 69 20.21 -1.09 -6.20
N SER A 70 21.06 -0.11 -5.91
CA SER A 70 21.25 0.46 -4.56
C SER A 70 20.25 1.56 -4.22
N SER A 71 19.28 1.86 -5.09
CA SER A 71 18.26 2.86 -4.79
C SER A 71 17.40 2.38 -3.62
N LYS A 72 17.17 3.29 -2.66
CA LYS A 72 16.22 3.07 -1.56
C LYS A 72 14.78 2.97 -2.04
N TRP A 73 14.46 3.54 -3.20
CA TRP A 73 13.10 3.57 -3.74
C TRP A 73 12.82 2.32 -4.58
N LEU A 74 11.58 1.81 -4.51
CA LEU A 74 11.13 0.74 -5.39
C LEU A 74 11.06 1.23 -6.85
N PHE A 75 10.55 2.45 -7.04
CA PHE A 75 10.51 3.14 -8.32
C PHE A 75 11.46 4.32 -8.29
N CYS A 76 12.52 4.25 -9.08
CA CYS A 76 13.55 5.27 -9.13
C CYS A 76 13.89 5.71 -10.55
N MET A 77 14.41 6.93 -10.65
CA MET A 77 15.01 7.51 -11.84
C MET A 77 16.40 6.90 -12.11
N LEU A 78 17.02 7.30 -13.22
CA LEU A 78 18.30 6.75 -13.68
C LEU A 78 19.48 7.03 -12.73
N ASP A 79 19.38 8.07 -11.92
CA ASP A 79 20.31 8.44 -10.85
C ASP A 79 20.05 7.69 -9.53
N GLY A 80 18.93 6.98 -9.43
CA GLY A 80 18.51 6.28 -8.23
C GLY A 80 17.62 7.09 -7.29
N ASP A 81 17.30 8.35 -7.62
CA ASP A 81 16.37 9.16 -6.86
C ASP A 81 14.91 8.79 -7.11
N GLY A 82 14.04 9.19 -6.18
CA GLY A 82 12.61 8.95 -6.27
C GLY A 82 11.96 9.86 -7.31
N TYR A 83 10.85 9.43 -7.89
CA TYR A 83 10.15 10.23 -8.92
C TYR A 83 9.44 11.46 -8.37
N LEU A 84 9.17 11.49 -7.07
CA LEU A 84 8.33 12.50 -6.45
C LEU A 84 9.19 13.60 -5.82
N ASP A 85 8.91 14.82 -6.22
CA ASP A 85 9.38 16.01 -5.53
C ASP A 85 8.51 16.23 -4.28
N GLU A 86 9.11 16.11 -3.10
CA GLU A 86 8.42 16.24 -1.81
C GLU A 86 7.97 17.68 -1.51
N GLU A 87 8.64 18.69 -2.09
CA GLU A 87 8.28 20.10 -1.88
C GLU A 87 7.06 20.49 -2.72
N THR A 88 7.03 20.04 -3.98
CA THR A 88 5.97 20.43 -4.92
C THR A 88 4.87 19.37 -5.08
N GLY A 89 5.10 18.14 -4.60
CA GLY A 89 4.24 16.99 -4.81
C GLY A 89 4.15 16.52 -6.27
N ARG A 90 5.01 17.04 -7.16
CA ARG A 90 5.00 16.70 -8.59
C ARG A 90 5.85 15.47 -8.87
N ALA A 91 5.45 14.71 -9.88
CA ALA A 91 6.20 13.54 -10.34
C ALA A 91 6.51 13.65 -11.83
N GLY A 92 7.12 14.75 -12.28
CA GLY A 92 7.25 15.09 -13.70
C GLY A 92 7.95 14.03 -14.56
N GLY A 93 8.97 13.36 -14.00
CA GLY A 93 9.64 12.23 -14.65
C GLY A 93 8.70 11.03 -14.83
N PHE A 94 7.87 10.74 -13.83
CA PHE A 94 6.90 9.66 -13.89
C PHE A 94 5.74 9.99 -14.83
N ASP A 95 5.23 11.21 -14.80
CA ASP A 95 4.16 11.70 -15.69
C ASP A 95 4.58 11.56 -17.17
N SER A 96 5.85 11.86 -17.47
CA SER A 96 6.40 11.69 -18.81
C SER A 96 6.47 10.22 -19.22
N MET A 97 6.87 9.33 -18.30
CA MET A 97 6.89 7.88 -18.53
C MET A 97 5.47 7.32 -18.73
N TRP A 98 4.49 7.78 -17.95
CA TRP A 98 3.09 7.39 -18.07
C TRP A 98 2.52 7.81 -19.42
N ARG A 99 2.74 9.07 -19.84
CA ARG A 99 2.29 9.56 -21.14
C ARG A 99 2.85 8.71 -22.28
N GLY A 100 4.16 8.46 -22.29
CA GLY A 100 4.80 7.64 -23.33
C GLY A 100 4.28 6.19 -23.34
N PHE A 101 4.01 5.61 -22.17
CA PHE A 101 3.36 4.30 -22.09
C PHE A 101 1.95 4.32 -22.68
N MET A 102 1.12 5.31 -22.32
CA MET A 102 -0.25 5.41 -22.82
C MET A 102 -0.29 5.63 -24.34
N ASP A 103 0.62 6.45 -24.87
CA ASP A 103 0.71 6.66 -26.32
C ASP A 103 1.04 5.35 -27.05
N ARG A 104 1.91 4.51 -26.49
CA ARG A 104 2.20 3.17 -27.02
C ARG A 104 1.03 2.21 -26.88
N VAL A 105 0.31 2.22 -25.75
CA VAL A 105 -0.89 1.40 -25.56
C VAL A 105 -1.93 1.69 -26.63
N LEU A 106 -2.20 2.97 -26.91
CA LEU A 106 -3.16 3.37 -27.95
C LEU A 106 -2.69 2.99 -29.36
N ALA A 107 -1.39 3.03 -29.62
CA ALA A 107 -0.84 2.73 -30.94
C ALA A 107 -0.70 1.23 -31.22
N GLU A 108 -0.33 0.44 -30.20
CA GLU A 108 0.11 -0.95 -30.34
C GLU A 108 -0.96 -1.97 -29.91
N THR A 109 -2.06 -1.55 -29.26
CA THR A 109 -3.07 -2.45 -28.71
C THR A 109 -4.49 -2.13 -29.17
N LYS A 110 -5.47 -2.90 -28.70
CA LYS A 110 -6.91 -2.67 -28.98
C LYS A 110 -7.54 -1.60 -28.08
N VAL A 111 -6.79 -1.03 -27.15
CA VAL A 111 -7.29 0.03 -26.26
C VAL A 111 -7.52 1.29 -27.08
N THR A 112 -8.75 1.79 -27.11
CA THR A 112 -9.16 2.97 -27.89
C THR A 112 -9.22 4.24 -27.05
N GLU A 113 -9.34 4.11 -25.73
CA GLU A 113 -9.49 5.23 -24.80
C GLU A 113 -8.34 5.24 -23.79
N ARG A 114 -7.91 6.45 -23.39
CA ARG A 114 -6.92 6.60 -22.34
C ARG A 114 -7.55 6.27 -20.99
N PHE A 115 -6.78 5.61 -20.15
CA PHE A 115 -7.07 5.48 -18.73
C PHE A 115 -5.97 6.17 -17.91
N THR A 116 -6.35 6.54 -16.70
CA THR A 116 -5.50 7.14 -15.70
C THR A 116 -5.24 6.15 -14.57
N GLU A 117 -4.31 6.49 -13.71
CA GLU A 117 -4.05 5.69 -12.51
C GLU A 117 -5.20 5.76 -11.51
N HIS A 118 -5.99 6.85 -11.56
CA HIS A 118 -7.23 6.93 -10.80
C HIS A 118 -8.23 5.88 -11.29
N ASP A 119 -8.31 5.64 -12.60
CA ASP A 119 -9.19 4.62 -13.18
C ASP A 119 -8.73 3.21 -12.80
N LEU A 120 -7.41 2.96 -12.74
CA LEU A 120 -6.87 1.69 -12.22
C LEU A 120 -7.30 1.46 -10.77
N ARG A 121 -7.22 2.50 -9.93
CA ARG A 121 -7.65 2.40 -8.53
C ARG A 121 -9.17 2.26 -8.39
N ALA A 122 -9.94 2.96 -9.23
CA ALA A 122 -11.38 2.82 -9.30
C ALA A 122 -11.78 1.39 -9.70
N LYS A 123 -11.06 0.78 -10.65
CA LYS A 123 -11.23 -0.62 -11.04
C LYS A 123 -11.01 -1.58 -9.87
N VAL A 124 -9.94 -1.40 -9.09
CA VAL A 124 -9.71 -2.22 -7.88
C VAL A 124 -10.89 -2.10 -6.91
N SER A 125 -11.44 -0.91 -6.76
CA SER A 125 -12.62 -0.68 -5.92
C SER A 125 -13.90 -1.29 -6.49
N SER A 126 -14.07 -1.36 -7.82
CA SER A 126 -15.28 -1.88 -8.46
C SER A 126 -15.27 -3.39 -8.65
N ASP A 127 -14.09 -3.97 -8.90
CA ASP A 127 -13.89 -5.41 -9.01
C ASP A 127 -13.97 -6.11 -7.64
N ALA A 128 -14.00 -5.32 -6.56
CA ALA A 128 -14.21 -5.83 -5.24
C ALA A 128 -15.65 -6.35 -5.08
N GLU A 129 -15.80 -7.60 -4.63
CA GLU A 129 -17.08 -8.31 -4.54
C GLU A 129 -18.11 -7.65 -3.60
N SER A 130 -17.69 -6.71 -2.75
CA SER A 130 -18.57 -5.93 -1.88
C SER A 130 -17.98 -4.54 -1.57
N ILE A 131 -18.81 -3.61 -1.09
CA ILE A 131 -18.37 -2.27 -0.65
C ILE A 131 -17.38 -2.38 0.52
N GLU A 132 -17.59 -3.33 1.45
CA GLU A 132 -16.61 -3.65 2.49
C GLU A 132 -15.28 -4.18 1.90
N HIS A 133 -15.32 -5.04 0.88
CA HIS A 133 -14.12 -5.56 0.22
C HIS A 133 -13.40 -4.46 -0.58
N ALA A 134 -14.13 -3.52 -1.18
CA ALA A 134 -13.59 -2.35 -1.86
C ALA A 134 -12.90 -1.39 -0.88
N ARG A 135 -13.53 -1.17 0.28
CA ARG A 135 -12.97 -0.38 1.38
C ARG A 135 -11.76 -1.06 1.99
N ALA A 136 -11.77 -2.39 2.14
CA ALA A 136 -10.64 -3.18 2.56
C ALA A 136 -9.51 -3.10 1.52
N LEU A 137 -9.74 -3.32 0.23
CA LEU A 137 -8.73 -3.15 -0.84
C LEU A 137 -8.12 -1.76 -0.89
N LEU A 138 -8.93 -0.72 -0.68
CA LEU A 138 -8.46 0.65 -0.62
C LEU A 138 -7.84 1.05 0.74
N SER A 139 -7.83 0.17 1.76
CA SER A 139 -7.43 0.49 3.15
C SER A 139 -6.63 -0.60 3.89
N HIS A 140 -6.45 -1.82 3.37
CA HIS A 140 -6.35 -3.10 4.10
C HIS A 140 -5.85 -3.00 5.56
N THR A 141 -6.80 -2.62 6.41
CA THR A 141 -6.69 -2.76 7.85
C THR A 141 -7.04 -4.20 8.15
N THR A 142 -6.05 -5.02 8.46
CA THR A 142 -6.26 -5.98 9.55
C THR A 142 -6.42 -5.13 10.80
N ASP A 143 -7.59 -5.20 11.45
CA ASP A 143 -7.70 -4.79 12.85
C ASP A 143 -6.76 -5.72 13.63
N ALA A 144 -5.49 -5.32 13.75
CA ALA A 144 -4.58 -5.86 14.73
C ALA A 144 -4.94 -5.24 16.10
N ASP A 145 -6.18 -5.45 16.52
CA ASP A 145 -6.49 -5.51 17.94
C ASP A 145 -5.87 -6.82 18.45
N HIS A 146 -4.59 -6.77 18.80
CA HIS A 146 -4.00 -7.75 19.69
C HIS A 146 -4.58 -7.53 21.10
N ALA A 147 -5.87 -7.80 21.25
CA ALA A 147 -6.50 -8.07 22.52
C ALA A 147 -6.07 -9.49 22.94
N THR A 148 -4.84 -9.65 23.41
CA THR A 148 -4.55 -10.69 24.40
C THR A 148 -5.06 -10.20 25.74
N LEU A 149 -6.38 -10.17 25.87
CA LEU A 149 -7.07 -10.18 27.16
C LEU A 149 -6.93 -11.60 27.72
N VAL A 150 -6.03 -11.76 28.68
CA VAL A 150 -6.03 -12.92 29.56
C VAL A 150 -7.40 -12.98 30.24
N PRO A 151 -8.15 -14.09 30.17
CA PRO A 151 -9.42 -14.20 30.87
C PRO A 151 -9.12 -14.48 32.35
N THR A 152 -9.03 -13.44 33.16
CA THR A 152 -9.15 -13.56 34.62
C THR A 152 -10.62 -13.85 34.94
N GLN A 153 -10.93 -15.14 35.06
CA GLN A 153 -12.17 -15.58 35.69
C GLN A 153 -12.22 -15.00 37.11
N GLY A 154 -13.21 -14.15 37.36
CA GLY A 154 -13.51 -13.62 38.69
C GLY A 154 -14.19 -14.66 39.57
N ARG A 155 -14.02 -14.50 40.88
CA ARG A 155 -15.09 -14.82 41.83
C ARG A 155 -15.00 -13.92 43.05
N GLU A 156 -16.10 -13.24 43.31
CA GLU A 156 -16.32 -12.26 44.36
C GLU A 156 -16.52 -12.92 45.74
N GLY A 157 -16.09 -12.19 46.78
CA GLY A 157 -16.88 -11.89 47.98
C GLY A 157 -16.94 -12.93 49.10
N GLN A 158 -16.37 -12.58 50.27
CA GLN A 158 -17.10 -12.57 51.56
C GLN A 158 -16.27 -11.86 52.66
N THR A 159 -16.81 -10.78 53.24
CA THR A 159 -16.46 -10.23 54.57
C THR A 159 -17.44 -10.84 55.59
N PRO A 160 -17.03 -11.20 56.83
CA PRO A 160 -17.26 -10.32 58.00
C PRO A 160 -16.08 -10.34 59.00
N ALA A 161 -15.70 -9.20 59.60
CA ALA A 161 -16.11 -8.67 60.91
C ALA A 161 -15.49 -9.35 62.16
N SER A 162 -14.79 -8.51 62.94
CA SER A 162 -14.70 -8.43 64.41
C SER A 162 -13.97 -9.47 65.28
N GLU A 163 -13.06 -8.91 66.10
CA GLU A 163 -12.84 -9.12 67.54
C GLU A 163 -12.18 -10.39 68.14
N SER A 164 -11.14 -10.09 68.96
CA SER A 164 -10.88 -10.60 70.32
C SER A 164 -10.32 -12.01 70.52
N THR A 165 -9.04 -12.08 70.90
CA THR A 165 -8.56 -12.49 72.25
C THR A 165 -7.05 -12.28 72.36
#